data_AF-A0A3D1M8N7-F1
#
_entry.id   AF-A0A3D1M8N7-F1
#
_cell.length_a   1.000
_cell.length_b   1.000
_cell.length_c   1.000
_cell.angle_alpha   90.00
_cell.angle_beta   90.00
_cell.angle_gamma   90.00
#
_symmetry.space_group_name_H-M   'P 1'
#
loop_
_entity.id
_entity.type
_entity.pdbx_description
1 polymer ?
#
loop_
_entity_poly.entity_id
_entity_poly.type
_entity_poly.pdbx_seq_one_letter_code
_entity_poly.pdbx_strand_id
1 'polypeptide(L)'
;MSKTIDMRRSVYELVSEYPELQDIMAELGFTEIKKPAVLHSVGKLMTIPRGAKMKNIHMDKVIAVLMEHGFTLSGEMPAEAKDEAPKTPIADATEETPVSRTEQLKAYLRRLGEGESLESVRADFVEKFQDVDASEIMQAEQELMREGTPPEEVQKLCDVHSALFHGTTREEQIANAEKEVMASVQRAKELAAQKDYGSKNERMAELAAVPGHPLHTLTRENEVLSGWLTEAKARLDAHEELGELFSRIRELSVHYAKKGDLLYPLLKVNYEISGPSDVMWTVDDEIRDELAEISKIDVHDAAWEKRLRA
;
A
#
# COMPACT_ATOMS: atom_id res chain seq x y z
N MET A 1 3.51 46.98 -6.32
CA MET A 1 2.45 45.96 -6.29
C MET A 1 3.09 44.70 -5.73
N SER A 2 2.76 44.30 -4.50
CA SER A 2 3.25 43.05 -3.93
C SER A 2 2.64 41.90 -4.72
N LYS A 3 3.46 41.11 -5.41
CA LYS A 3 3.01 39.89 -6.08
C LYS A 3 2.83 38.83 -5.01
N THR A 4 1.66 38.22 -4.93
CA THR A 4 1.34 37.31 -3.85
C THR A 4 0.96 35.95 -4.42
N ILE A 5 1.65 34.90 -3.96
CA ILE A 5 1.41 33.51 -4.36
C ILE A 5 0.67 32.79 -3.24
N ASP A 6 -0.49 32.22 -3.57
CA ASP A 6 -1.20 31.29 -2.72
C ASP A 6 -0.81 29.85 -3.03
N MET A 7 -0.22 29.17 -2.05
CA MET A 7 0.30 27.80 -2.16
C MET A 7 -0.79 26.73 -2.29
N ARG A 8 -2.07 27.10 -2.10
CA ARG A 8 -3.22 26.21 -2.32
C ARG A 8 -3.73 26.22 -3.76
N ARG A 9 -3.34 27.23 -4.54
CA ARG A 9 -3.76 27.36 -5.94
C ARG A 9 -2.95 26.45 -6.85
N SER A 10 -3.57 26.05 -7.95
CA SER A 10 -2.92 25.22 -8.95
C SER A 10 -1.78 25.98 -9.63
N VAL A 11 -0.75 25.26 -10.06
CA VAL A 11 0.38 25.85 -10.77
C VAL A 11 -0.09 26.52 -12.06
N TYR A 12 -1.10 25.95 -12.73
CA TYR A 12 -1.75 26.53 -13.90
C TYR A 12 -2.30 27.93 -13.65
N GLU A 13 -3.04 28.11 -12.56
CA GLU A 13 -3.62 29.41 -12.20
C GLU A 13 -2.56 30.44 -11.89
N LEU A 14 -1.53 30.05 -11.14
CA LEU A 14 -0.45 30.94 -10.74
C LEU A 14 0.41 31.38 -11.94
N VAL A 15 0.71 30.46 -12.87
CA VAL A 15 1.43 30.79 -14.12
C VAL A 15 0.57 31.61 -15.08
N SER A 16 -0.75 31.40 -15.08
CA SER A 16 -1.67 32.23 -15.89
C SER A 16 -1.73 33.68 -15.39
N GLU A 17 -1.59 33.89 -14.08
CA GLU A 17 -1.58 35.20 -13.44
C GLU A 17 -0.19 35.87 -13.49
N TYR A 18 0.87 35.08 -13.33
CA TYR A 18 2.27 35.50 -13.36
C TYR A 18 3.07 34.65 -14.37
N PRO A 19 3.09 35.02 -15.66
CA PRO A 19 3.77 34.24 -16.71
C PRO A 19 5.26 33.98 -16.42
N GLU A 20 5.93 34.90 -15.75
CA GLU A 20 7.33 34.77 -15.31
C GLU A 20 7.57 33.62 -14.33
N LEU A 21 6.53 33.17 -13.63
CA LEU A 21 6.61 32.03 -12.71
C LEU A 21 6.96 30.74 -13.46
N GLN A 22 6.61 30.63 -14.75
CA GLN A 22 6.92 29.47 -15.57
C GLN A 22 8.43 29.24 -15.71
N ASP A 23 9.19 30.32 -15.91
CA ASP A 23 10.65 30.23 -16.06
C ASP A 23 11.32 29.97 -14.71
N ILE A 24 10.86 30.64 -13.64
CA ILE A 24 11.36 30.45 -12.28
C ILE A 24 11.13 29.00 -11.82
N MET A 25 9.95 28.43 -12.10
CA MET A 25 9.67 27.04 -11.78
C MET A 25 10.54 26.08 -12.60
N ALA A 26 10.83 26.40 -13.87
CA ALA A 26 11.73 25.57 -14.67
C ALA A 26 13.17 25.57 -14.11
N GLU A 27 13.67 26.71 -13.64
CA GLU A 27 14.97 26.83 -12.96
C GLU A 27 15.02 26.05 -11.64
N LEU A 28 13.90 26.00 -10.92
CA LEU A 28 13.74 25.19 -9.71
C LEU A 28 13.72 23.67 -9.98
N GLY A 29 13.63 23.23 -11.24
CA GLY A 29 13.62 21.82 -11.62
C GLY A 29 12.30 21.33 -12.23
N PHE A 30 11.30 22.20 -12.36
CA PHE A 30 10.02 21.89 -13.00
C PHE A 30 10.03 22.15 -14.51
N THR A 31 11.02 21.60 -15.21
CA THR A 31 11.24 21.83 -16.64
C THR A 31 10.05 21.43 -17.53
N GLU A 32 9.25 20.48 -17.08
CA GLU A 32 8.07 19.96 -17.81
C GLU A 32 6.93 20.98 -17.92
N ILE A 33 6.90 21.99 -17.05
CA ILE A 33 5.87 23.05 -17.03
C ILE A 33 5.98 23.97 -18.25
N LYS A 34 7.13 24.01 -18.92
CA LYS A 34 7.29 24.73 -20.20
C LYS A 34 6.47 24.12 -21.34
N LYS A 35 6.06 22.85 -21.22
CA LYS A 35 5.21 22.20 -22.23
C LYS A 35 3.75 22.56 -21.99
N PRO A 36 3.06 23.23 -22.94
CA PRO A 36 1.66 23.64 -22.76
C PRO A 36 0.73 22.48 -22.40
N ALA A 37 0.94 21.30 -23.00
CA ALA A 37 0.14 20.11 -22.69
C ALA A 37 0.20 19.70 -21.21
N VAL A 38 1.38 19.79 -20.57
CA VAL A 38 1.58 19.43 -19.15
C VAL A 38 1.01 20.51 -18.24
N LEU A 39 1.22 21.78 -18.59
CA LEU A 39 0.68 22.93 -17.85
C LEU A 39 -0.86 22.92 -17.83
N HIS A 40 -1.50 22.66 -18.97
CA HIS A 40 -2.97 22.64 -19.09
C HIS A 40 -3.64 21.35 -18.56
N SER A 41 -2.86 20.31 -18.22
CA SER A 41 -3.37 19.05 -17.65
C SER A 41 -2.94 18.88 -16.19
N VAL A 42 -1.71 18.39 -15.97
CA VAL A 42 -1.12 18.14 -14.65
C VAL A 42 -1.00 19.43 -13.84
N GLY A 43 -0.67 20.55 -14.50
CA GLY A 43 -0.58 21.86 -13.85
C GLY A 43 -1.89 22.39 -13.26
N LYS A 44 -3.06 21.94 -13.75
CA LYS A 44 -4.38 22.29 -13.17
C LYS A 44 -4.69 21.52 -11.89
N LEU A 45 -4.11 20.32 -11.74
CA LEU A 45 -4.37 19.44 -10.60
C LEU A 45 -3.29 19.54 -9.51
N MET A 46 -2.10 20.02 -9.86
CA MET A 46 -0.94 20.12 -8.98
C MET A 46 -0.77 21.52 -8.40
N THR A 47 -0.38 21.59 -7.13
CA THR A 47 0.06 22.81 -6.44
C THR A 47 1.59 22.83 -6.31
N ILE A 48 2.19 24.00 -6.06
CA ILE A 48 3.66 24.13 -5.91
C ILE A 48 4.19 23.18 -4.80
N PRO A 49 3.57 23.09 -3.60
CA PRO A 49 4.05 22.17 -2.56
C PRO A 49 4.02 20.70 -2.95
N ARG A 50 2.92 20.27 -3.60
CA ARG A 50 2.78 18.88 -4.05
C ARG A 50 3.76 18.54 -5.17
N GLY A 51 3.95 19.47 -6.10
CA GLY A 51 4.95 19.34 -7.17
C GLY A 51 6.37 19.22 -6.60
N ALA A 52 6.72 20.06 -5.63
CA ALA A 52 8.04 20.05 -5.00
C ALA A 52 8.32 18.73 -4.29
N LYS A 53 7.36 18.21 -3.52
CA LYS A 53 7.44 16.87 -2.90
C LYS A 53 7.62 15.77 -3.94
N MET A 54 6.91 15.85 -5.07
CA MET A 54 6.96 14.82 -6.13
C MET A 54 8.28 14.83 -6.91
N LYS A 55 8.90 16.01 -7.08
CA LYS A 55 10.22 16.18 -7.74
C LYS A 55 11.40 16.16 -6.75
N ASN A 56 11.14 15.89 -5.47
CA ASN A 56 12.12 15.90 -4.39
C ASN A 56 12.90 17.23 -4.28
N ILE A 57 12.20 18.36 -4.44
CA ILE A 57 12.75 19.71 -4.31
C ILE A 57 12.38 20.24 -2.92
N HIS A 58 13.39 20.63 -2.13
CA HIS A 58 13.16 21.20 -0.80
C HIS A 58 12.39 22.52 -0.87
N MET A 59 11.41 22.67 0.03
CA MET A 59 10.52 23.82 0.07
C MET A 59 11.27 25.12 0.36
N ASP A 60 12.29 25.09 1.20
CA ASP A 60 13.10 26.27 1.54
C ASP A 60 13.75 26.90 0.31
N LYS A 61 14.22 26.05 -0.62
CA LYS A 61 14.79 26.50 -1.89
C LYS A 61 13.74 27.15 -2.78
N VAL A 62 12.54 26.56 -2.84
CA VAL A 62 11.42 27.11 -3.62
C VAL A 62 11.01 28.48 -3.05
N ILE A 63 10.88 28.58 -1.73
CA ILE A 63 10.52 29.83 -1.05
C ILE A 63 11.60 30.90 -1.27
N ALA A 64 12.88 30.56 -1.09
CA ALA A 64 14.00 31.48 -1.26
C ALA A 64 14.03 32.08 -2.68
N VAL A 65 13.91 31.25 -3.71
CA VAL A 65 13.90 31.71 -5.11
C VAL A 65 12.65 32.54 -5.41
N LEU A 66 11.47 32.14 -4.95
CA LEU A 66 10.25 32.94 -5.14
C LEU A 66 10.36 34.32 -4.47
N MET A 67 10.95 34.39 -3.27
CA MET A 67 11.18 35.66 -2.58
C MET A 67 12.23 36.53 -3.27
N GLU A 68 13.31 35.93 -3.80
CA GLU A 68 14.34 36.64 -4.57
C GLU A 68 13.76 37.28 -5.84
N HIS A 69 12.79 36.60 -6.48
CA HIS A 69 12.04 37.13 -7.62
C HIS A 69 10.87 38.06 -7.23
N GLY A 70 10.75 38.43 -5.95
CA GLY A 70 9.82 39.45 -5.47
C GLY A 70 8.40 38.97 -5.19
N PHE A 71 8.19 37.65 -5.02
CA PHE A 71 6.91 37.09 -4.59
C PHE A 71 6.80 37.05 -3.06
N THR A 72 5.61 37.35 -2.57
CA THR A 72 5.20 37.23 -1.17
C THR A 72 4.27 36.03 -1.03
N LEU A 73 4.43 35.24 0.03
CA LEU A 73 3.62 34.04 0.23
C LEU A 73 2.38 34.40 1.06
N SER A 74 1.20 34.01 0.59
CA SER A 74 -0.04 34.06 1.37
C SER A 74 -0.66 32.69 1.51
N GLY A 75 -1.13 32.36 2.70
CA GLY A 75 -1.80 31.09 3.01
C GLY A 75 -1.00 30.26 4.00
N GLU A 76 -1.69 29.74 5.01
CA GLU A 76 -1.10 28.79 5.95
C GLU A 76 -0.63 27.55 5.21
N MET A 77 0.65 27.21 5.41
CA MET A 77 1.22 25.95 4.97
C MET A 77 0.35 24.81 5.50
N PRO A 78 0.01 23.78 4.70
CA PRO A 78 -0.57 22.56 5.23
C PRO A 78 0.32 22.04 6.37
N ALA A 79 -0.27 21.49 7.42
CA ALA A 79 0.41 21.06 8.65
C ALA A 79 1.51 19.99 8.48
N GLU A 80 1.84 19.61 7.24
CA GLU A 80 2.87 18.64 6.86
C GLU A 80 4.21 19.27 6.46
N ALA A 81 4.43 20.56 6.79
CA ALA A 81 5.66 21.30 6.44
C ALA A 81 6.25 22.09 7.63
N LYS A 82 6.14 21.56 8.86
CA LYS A 82 6.91 22.06 10.00
C LYS A 82 7.84 20.95 10.48
N ASP A 83 9.07 21.01 9.97
CA ASP A 83 10.34 20.57 10.56
C ASP A 83 11.39 20.93 9.50
N GLU A 84 12.45 21.71 9.69
CA GLU A 84 12.95 22.63 10.71
C GLU A 84 14.13 23.32 9.98
N ALA A 85 14.36 24.62 10.17
CA ALA A 85 15.60 25.29 9.76
C ALA A 85 15.84 26.55 10.62
N PRO A 86 17.06 27.10 10.69
CA PRO A 86 18.34 26.47 10.99
C PRO A 86 19.17 27.30 12.02
N LYS A 87 20.19 26.69 12.67
CA LYS A 87 21.31 27.44 13.28
C LYS A 87 22.66 26.77 13.00
N THR A 88 23.51 27.46 12.25
CA THR A 88 24.96 27.26 12.11
C THR A 88 25.71 28.32 12.94
N PRO A 89 27.02 28.20 13.29
CA PRO A 89 28.10 27.62 12.47
C PRO A 89 29.19 26.74 13.16
N ILE A 90 29.69 25.78 12.37
CA ILE A 90 31.06 25.23 12.20
C ILE A 90 31.94 24.99 13.45
N ALA A 91 32.29 23.71 13.71
CA ALA A 91 33.65 23.25 14.06
C ALA A 91 33.76 21.71 13.94
N ASP A 92 34.93 21.24 13.49
CA ASP A 92 35.38 19.85 13.41
C ASP A 92 34.93 18.95 14.58
N ALA A 93 34.38 17.78 14.25
CA ALA A 93 34.74 16.48 14.84
C ALA A 93 33.82 15.39 14.27
N THR A 94 34.44 14.27 13.92
CA THR A 94 33.84 12.94 13.73
C THR A 94 32.67 12.69 14.67
N GLU A 95 31.48 12.43 14.12
CA GLU A 95 30.45 11.58 14.75
C GLU A 95 29.28 11.33 13.77
N GLU A 96 28.83 10.09 13.75
CA GLU A 96 27.87 9.49 12.83
C GLU A 96 26.51 10.19 12.93
N THR A 97 26.01 10.72 11.81
CA THR A 97 24.61 11.14 11.70
C THR A 97 23.69 9.91 11.71
N PRO A 98 22.49 9.99 12.31
CA PRO A 98 21.53 8.90 12.26
C PRO A 98 21.05 8.77 10.83
N VAL A 99 21.66 7.84 10.11
CA VAL A 99 21.33 7.46 8.74
C VAL A 99 19.85 7.09 8.71
N SER A 100 19.08 7.69 7.80
CA SER A 100 17.68 7.32 7.57
C SER A 100 17.57 5.79 7.49
N ARG A 101 16.55 5.22 8.14
CA ARG A 101 16.33 3.75 8.18
C ARG A 101 16.37 3.15 6.76
N THR A 102 15.83 3.88 5.79
CA THR A 102 15.90 3.56 4.36
C THR A 102 17.34 3.56 3.81
N GLU A 103 18.18 4.52 4.20
CA GLU A 103 19.58 4.55 3.76
C GLU A 103 20.42 3.44 4.38
N GLN A 104 20.11 3.01 5.61
CA GLN A 104 20.73 1.84 6.22
C GLN A 104 20.36 0.57 5.43
N LEU A 105 19.09 0.39 5.08
CA LEU A 105 18.63 -0.72 4.22
C LEU A 105 19.34 -0.71 2.85
N LYS A 106 19.52 0.47 2.25
CA LYS A 106 20.30 0.65 1.00
C LYS A 106 21.76 0.24 1.17
N ALA A 107 22.38 0.51 2.31
CA ALA A 107 23.75 0.10 2.59
C ALA A 107 23.88 -1.44 2.67
N TYR A 108 22.94 -2.12 3.32
CA TYR A 108 22.92 -3.59 3.37
C TYR A 108 22.69 -4.23 2.00
N LEU A 109 21.87 -3.62 1.15
CA LEU A 109 21.68 -4.07 -0.24
C LEU A 109 22.95 -3.97 -1.08
N ARG A 110 23.70 -2.88 -0.94
CA ARG A 110 24.97 -2.72 -1.63
C ARG A 110 25.99 -3.77 -1.16
N ARG A 111 26.08 -4.01 0.15
CA ARG A 111 26.93 -5.05 0.74
C ARG A 111 26.62 -6.45 0.19
N LEU A 112 25.34 -6.79 0.05
CA LEU A 112 24.90 -8.05 -0.57
C LEU A 112 25.21 -8.11 -2.08
N GLY A 113 25.05 -6.99 -2.80
CA GLY A 113 25.39 -6.88 -4.22
C GLY A 113 26.89 -6.99 -4.49
N GLU A 114 27.72 -6.55 -3.55
CA GLU A 114 29.20 -6.63 -3.59
C GLU A 114 29.74 -8.03 -3.24
N GLY A 115 28.86 -8.97 -2.86
CA GLY A 115 29.21 -10.39 -2.65
C GLY A 115 29.55 -10.77 -1.20
N GLU A 116 29.17 -9.95 -0.22
CA GLU A 116 29.31 -10.31 1.20
C GLU A 116 28.41 -11.51 1.57
N SER A 117 28.84 -12.32 2.56
CA SER A 117 28.08 -13.51 2.96
C SER A 117 26.75 -13.13 3.64
N LEU A 118 25.69 -13.83 3.24
CA LEU A 118 24.32 -13.60 3.73
C LEU A 118 24.22 -13.75 5.26
N GLU A 119 25.07 -14.59 5.86
CA GLU A 119 25.14 -14.81 7.31
C GLU A 119 25.69 -13.60 8.08
N SER A 120 26.69 -12.90 7.52
CA SER A 120 27.29 -11.69 8.11
C SER A 120 26.28 -10.53 8.08
N VAL A 121 25.67 -10.32 6.91
CA VAL A 121 24.65 -9.28 6.71
C VAL A 121 23.43 -9.55 7.59
N ARG A 122 23.02 -10.81 7.73
CA ARG A 122 21.91 -11.20 8.61
C ARG A 122 22.19 -10.90 10.08
N ALA A 123 23.39 -11.17 10.58
CA ALA A 123 23.74 -10.90 11.97
C ALA A 123 23.66 -9.39 12.27
N ASP A 124 24.27 -8.57 11.42
CA ASP A 124 24.22 -7.11 11.54
C ASP A 124 22.80 -6.55 11.37
N PHE A 125 21.99 -7.16 10.51
CA PHE A 125 20.62 -6.75 10.27
C PHE A 125 19.75 -7.08 11.48
N VAL A 126 19.81 -8.30 12.02
CA VAL A 126 19.04 -8.70 13.20
C VAL A 126 19.42 -7.86 14.43
N GLU A 127 20.69 -7.51 14.59
CA GLU A 127 21.15 -6.65 15.69
C GLU A 127 20.57 -5.23 15.62
N LYS A 128 20.44 -4.66 14.41
CA LYS A 128 19.97 -3.27 14.22
C LYS A 128 18.48 -3.14 13.89
N PHE A 129 17.83 -4.22 13.45
CA PHE A 129 16.48 -4.24 12.89
C PHE A 129 15.60 -5.35 13.48
N GLN A 130 15.80 -5.68 14.75
CA GLN A 130 15.00 -6.68 15.48
C GLN A 130 13.48 -6.38 15.46
N ASP A 131 13.10 -5.12 15.27
CA ASP A 131 11.72 -4.63 15.28
C ASP A 131 11.25 -4.07 13.92
N VAL A 132 11.83 -4.52 12.79
CA VAL A 132 11.36 -4.07 11.47
C VAL A 132 10.14 -4.84 11.02
N ASP A 133 9.06 -4.09 10.78
CA ASP A 133 7.85 -4.60 10.17
C ASP A 133 8.08 -4.93 8.68
N ALA A 134 7.49 -6.02 8.20
CA ALA A 134 7.58 -6.43 6.80
C ALA A 134 7.12 -5.31 5.83
N SER A 135 6.19 -4.46 6.26
CA SER A 135 5.73 -3.32 5.45
C SER A 135 6.76 -2.20 5.29
N GLU A 136 7.69 -2.02 6.23
CA GLU A 136 8.77 -1.04 6.10
C GLU A 136 9.80 -1.48 5.06
N ILE A 137 10.05 -2.79 4.98
CA ILE A 137 10.94 -3.39 3.98
C ILE A 137 10.31 -3.28 2.60
N MET A 138 9.02 -3.62 2.46
CA MET A 138 8.30 -3.46 1.19
C MET A 138 8.25 -2.00 0.71
N GLN A 139 8.08 -1.05 1.63
CA GLN A 139 8.11 0.38 1.28
C GLN A 139 9.49 0.81 0.79
N ALA A 140 10.57 0.33 1.44
CA ALA A 140 11.93 0.59 0.99
C ALA A 140 12.22 -0.05 -0.39
N GLU A 141 11.72 -1.25 -0.67
CA GLU A 141 11.82 -1.92 -1.98
C GLU A 141 11.11 -1.13 -3.09
N GLN A 142 9.90 -0.66 -2.81
CA GLN A 142 9.11 0.13 -3.76
C GLN A 142 9.78 1.49 -4.04
N GLU A 143 10.36 2.11 -3.01
CA GLU A 143 11.13 3.34 -3.16
C GLU A 143 12.39 3.11 -4.01
N LEU A 144 13.08 1.99 -3.81
CA LEU A 144 14.25 1.59 -4.61
C LEU A 144 13.91 1.31 -6.08
N MET A 145 12.81 0.61 -6.36
CA MET A 145 12.33 0.42 -7.72
C MET A 145 12.02 1.76 -8.40
N ARG A 146 11.44 2.71 -7.65
CA ARG A 146 11.11 4.05 -8.14
C ARG A 146 12.36 4.91 -8.40
N GLU A 147 13.43 4.68 -7.66
CA GLU A 147 14.75 5.30 -7.85
C GLU A 147 15.55 4.67 -9.02
N GLY A 148 15.02 3.61 -9.64
CA GLY A 148 15.60 2.98 -10.82
C GLY A 148 16.50 1.77 -10.53
N THR A 149 16.45 1.22 -9.32
CA THR A 149 17.15 -0.02 -8.98
C THR A 149 16.54 -1.19 -9.77
N PRO A 150 17.36 -2.05 -10.43
CA PRO A 150 16.87 -3.17 -11.21
C PRO A 150 16.00 -4.14 -10.37
N PRO A 151 14.90 -4.69 -10.93
CA PRO A 151 14.03 -5.63 -10.21
C PRO A 151 14.76 -6.84 -9.65
N GLU A 152 15.81 -7.31 -10.32
CA GLU A 152 16.65 -8.45 -9.88
C GLU A 152 17.43 -8.16 -8.59
N GLU A 153 17.79 -6.90 -8.34
CA GLU A 153 18.48 -6.48 -7.11
C GLU A 153 17.49 -6.28 -5.95
N VAL A 154 16.28 -5.80 -6.27
CA VAL A 154 15.20 -5.66 -5.29
C VAL A 154 14.64 -7.03 -4.88
N GLN A 155 14.58 -7.99 -5.80
CA GLN A 155 14.16 -9.37 -5.51
C GLN A 155 15.11 -10.09 -4.54
N LYS A 156 16.40 -9.75 -4.50
CA LYS A 156 17.33 -10.27 -3.48
C LYS A 156 16.98 -9.80 -2.06
N LEU A 157 16.28 -8.67 -1.90
CA LEU A 157 15.77 -8.24 -0.60
C LEU A 157 14.62 -9.13 -0.13
N CYS A 158 13.83 -9.67 -1.07
CA CYS A 158 12.77 -10.64 -0.81
C CYS A 158 13.33 -11.96 -0.25
N ASP A 159 14.44 -12.44 -0.82
CA ASP A 159 15.12 -13.64 -0.35
C ASP A 159 15.73 -13.45 1.05
N VAL A 160 16.23 -12.24 1.33
CA VAL A 160 16.82 -11.89 2.63
C VAL A 160 15.75 -11.78 3.72
N HIS A 161 14.61 -11.14 3.46
CA HIS A 161 13.52 -11.10 4.46
C HIS A 161 12.96 -12.50 4.70
N SER A 162 12.86 -13.33 3.66
CA SER A 162 12.42 -14.73 3.79
C SER A 162 13.40 -15.50 4.68
N ALA A 163 14.70 -15.35 4.47
CA ALA A 163 15.72 -15.96 5.33
C ALA A 163 15.76 -15.39 6.76
N LEU A 164 15.41 -14.10 6.95
CA LEU A 164 15.39 -13.41 8.24
C LEU A 164 14.19 -13.84 9.11
N PHE A 165 13.02 -14.00 8.51
CA PHE A 165 11.76 -14.30 9.20
C PHE A 165 11.39 -15.79 9.19
N HIS A 166 12.08 -16.63 8.40
CA HIS A 166 11.93 -18.09 8.48
C HIS A 166 12.92 -18.70 9.48
N GLY A 167 12.58 -18.58 10.77
CA GLY A 167 13.18 -19.29 11.90
C GLY A 167 12.33 -20.49 12.36
N THR A 168 12.75 -21.68 11.92
CA THR A 168 12.79 -23.00 12.59
C THR A 168 11.60 -23.85 13.04
N THR A 169 10.34 -23.44 13.21
CA THR A 169 9.25 -24.46 13.40
C THR A 169 7.85 -24.01 12.95
N ARG A 170 7.01 -24.98 12.55
CA ARG A 170 5.61 -24.78 12.13
C ARG A 170 4.74 -24.18 13.24
N GLU A 171 5.06 -24.43 14.50
CA GLU A 171 4.35 -23.88 15.66
C GLU A 171 4.71 -22.41 15.90
N GLU A 172 5.97 -22.02 15.70
CA GLU A 172 6.36 -20.61 15.67
C GLU A 172 5.76 -19.88 14.46
N GLN A 173 5.63 -20.52 13.29
CA GLN A 173 4.95 -19.92 12.13
C GLN A 173 3.47 -19.63 12.42
N ILE A 174 2.76 -20.54 13.09
CA ILE A 174 1.35 -20.33 13.46
C ILE A 174 1.25 -19.25 14.54
N ALA A 175 2.10 -19.30 15.58
CA ALA A 175 2.08 -18.30 16.64
C ALA A 175 2.47 -16.89 16.15
N ASN A 176 3.43 -16.78 15.23
CA ASN A 176 3.85 -15.51 14.66
C ASN A 176 2.82 -15.00 13.66
N ALA A 177 2.20 -15.87 12.84
CA ALA A 177 1.07 -15.50 11.98
C ALA A 177 -0.15 -15.07 12.80
N GLU A 178 -0.50 -15.76 13.88
CA GLU A 178 -1.59 -15.38 14.78
C GLU A 178 -1.30 -14.08 15.52
N LYS A 179 -0.05 -13.87 15.94
CA LYS A 179 0.41 -12.63 16.59
C LYS A 179 0.44 -11.46 15.61
N GLU A 180 0.85 -11.67 14.36
CA GLU A 180 0.80 -10.69 13.27
C GLU A 180 -0.64 -10.41 12.82
N VAL A 181 -1.53 -11.41 12.82
CA VAL A 181 -2.97 -11.22 12.56
C VAL A 181 -3.63 -10.45 13.71
N MET A 182 -3.32 -10.77 14.96
CA MET A 182 -3.81 -10.04 16.12
C MET A 182 -3.23 -8.62 16.17
N ALA A 183 -1.95 -8.45 15.85
CA ALA A 183 -1.30 -7.15 15.77
C ALA A 183 -1.81 -6.35 14.57
N SER A 184 -2.15 -6.96 13.44
CA SER A 184 -2.75 -6.26 12.29
C SER A 184 -4.22 -5.91 12.54
N VAL A 185 -4.98 -6.73 13.29
CA VAL A 185 -6.33 -6.40 13.78
C VAL A 185 -6.28 -5.27 14.80
N GLN A 186 -5.29 -5.27 15.70
CA GLN A 186 -5.10 -4.22 16.71
C GLN A 186 -4.57 -2.92 16.08
N ARG A 187 -3.63 -3.02 15.14
CA ARG A 187 -3.17 -1.89 14.31
C ARG A 187 -4.28 -1.38 13.40
N ALA A 188 -5.15 -2.24 12.87
CA ALA A 188 -6.34 -1.82 12.13
C ALA A 188 -7.35 -1.11 13.04
N LYS A 189 -7.50 -1.55 14.32
CA LYS A 189 -8.29 -0.84 15.34
C LYS A 189 -7.68 0.52 15.72
N GLU A 190 -6.36 0.63 15.80
CA GLU A 190 -5.65 1.86 16.17
C GLU A 190 -5.55 2.85 15.00
N LEU A 191 -5.33 2.37 13.76
CA LEU A 191 -5.52 3.17 12.54
C LEU A 191 -6.99 3.57 12.35
N ALA A 192 -7.94 2.71 12.75
CA ALA A 192 -9.37 3.03 12.78
C ALA A 192 -9.75 4.04 13.86
N ALA A 193 -8.91 4.25 14.87
CA ALA A 193 -9.09 5.27 15.89
C ALA A 193 -8.49 6.64 15.47
N GLN A 194 -7.51 6.66 14.55
CA GLN A 194 -6.83 7.89 14.11
C GLN A 194 -7.37 8.52 12.81
N LYS A 195 -8.01 7.74 11.93
CA LYS A 195 -8.81 8.25 10.80
C LYS A 195 -10.28 7.92 11.05
N ASP A 196 -11.18 8.81 10.66
CA ASP A 196 -12.64 8.64 10.75
C ASP A 196 -13.13 7.35 10.05
N TYR A 197 -13.04 6.21 10.73
CA TYR A 197 -13.49 4.89 10.26
C TYR A 197 -14.91 4.56 10.73
N GLY A 198 -15.42 5.26 11.76
CA GLY A 198 -16.82 5.17 12.18
C GLY A 198 -17.76 5.50 11.02
N SER A 199 -17.48 6.58 10.29
CA SER A 199 -18.31 6.98 9.16
C SER A 199 -18.22 6.02 7.95
N LYS A 200 -17.13 5.24 7.80
CA LYS A 200 -16.99 4.31 6.66
C LYS A 200 -17.82 3.03 6.81
N ASN A 201 -17.95 2.48 8.01
CA ASN A 201 -18.83 1.33 8.24
C ASN A 201 -20.30 1.70 8.08
N GLU A 202 -20.67 2.90 8.53
CA GLU A 202 -21.99 3.49 8.30
C GLU A 202 -22.23 3.74 6.82
N ARG A 203 -21.28 4.38 6.12
CA ARG A 203 -21.33 4.61 4.66
C ARG A 203 -21.40 3.30 3.88
N MET A 204 -20.65 2.28 4.30
CA MET A 204 -20.69 0.96 3.70
C MET A 204 -22.07 0.33 3.90
N ALA A 205 -22.64 0.42 5.11
CA ALA A 205 -23.99 -0.07 5.40
C ALA A 205 -25.06 0.68 4.58
N GLU A 206 -24.95 2.01 4.46
CA GLU A 206 -25.80 2.83 3.61
C GLU A 206 -25.72 2.38 2.14
N LEU A 207 -24.51 2.26 1.58
CA LEU A 207 -24.29 1.84 0.20
C LEU A 207 -24.67 0.39 -0.06
N ALA A 208 -24.55 -0.49 0.94
CA ALA A 208 -25.01 -1.87 0.88
C ALA A 208 -26.54 -1.97 0.97
N ALA A 209 -27.22 -0.97 1.54
CA ALA A 209 -28.69 -0.92 1.59
C ALA A 209 -29.31 -0.44 0.27
N VAL A 210 -28.57 0.27 -0.59
CA VAL A 210 -29.10 0.81 -1.86
C VAL A 210 -29.26 -0.28 -2.92
N PRO A 211 -30.50 -0.60 -3.37
CA PRO A 211 -30.71 -1.61 -4.40
C PRO A 211 -30.01 -1.24 -5.71
N GLY A 212 -29.29 -2.20 -6.29
CA GLY A 212 -28.53 -2.03 -7.54
C GLY A 212 -27.11 -1.49 -7.37
N HIS A 213 -26.73 -1.05 -6.17
CA HIS A 213 -25.33 -0.69 -5.89
C HIS A 213 -24.44 -1.95 -5.87
N PRO A 214 -23.19 -1.93 -6.38
CA PRO A 214 -22.32 -3.11 -6.37
C PRO A 214 -22.10 -3.72 -4.98
N LEU A 215 -21.96 -2.88 -3.94
CA LEU A 215 -21.87 -3.35 -2.56
C LEU A 215 -23.14 -4.06 -2.10
N HIS A 216 -24.33 -3.60 -2.49
CA HIS A 216 -25.58 -4.29 -2.15
C HIS A 216 -25.61 -5.70 -2.70
N THR A 217 -25.26 -5.86 -3.98
CA THR A 217 -25.24 -7.18 -4.63
C THR A 217 -24.21 -8.10 -3.98
N LEU A 218 -22.96 -7.65 -3.80
CA LEU A 218 -21.90 -8.47 -3.21
C LEU A 218 -22.19 -8.82 -1.74
N THR A 219 -22.77 -7.91 -0.96
CA THR A 219 -23.18 -8.18 0.43
C THR A 219 -24.29 -9.23 0.47
N ARG A 220 -25.32 -9.11 -0.36
CA ARG A 220 -26.41 -10.10 -0.40
C ARG A 220 -25.95 -11.47 -0.89
N GLU A 221 -25.05 -11.52 -1.86
CA GLU A 221 -24.43 -12.77 -2.31
C GLU A 221 -23.70 -13.44 -1.13
N ASN A 222 -22.91 -12.69 -0.35
CA ASN A 222 -22.23 -13.19 0.85
C ASN A 222 -23.19 -13.69 1.94
N GLU A 223 -24.32 -13.02 2.17
CA GLU A 223 -25.35 -13.47 3.12
C GLU A 223 -25.93 -14.83 2.71
N VAL A 224 -26.26 -14.98 1.42
CA VAL A 224 -26.82 -16.24 0.87
C VAL A 224 -25.79 -17.37 0.93
N LEU A 225 -24.54 -17.10 0.52
CA LEU A 225 -23.44 -18.05 0.58
C LEU A 225 -23.17 -18.50 2.03
N SER A 226 -23.18 -17.57 2.98
CA SER A 226 -23.02 -17.88 4.41
C SER A 226 -24.12 -18.78 4.95
N GLY A 227 -25.36 -18.55 4.50
CA GLY A 227 -26.49 -19.44 4.76
C GLY A 227 -26.25 -20.85 4.25
N TRP A 228 -25.83 -21.00 3.00
CA TRP A 228 -25.52 -22.31 2.40
C TRP A 228 -24.37 -23.03 3.11
N LEU A 229 -23.31 -22.31 3.48
CA LEU A 229 -22.19 -22.88 4.22
C LEU A 229 -22.62 -23.35 5.62
N THR A 230 -23.51 -22.61 6.28
CA THR A 230 -24.05 -23.00 7.59
C THR A 230 -24.91 -24.25 7.48
N GLU A 231 -25.77 -24.32 6.45
CA GLU A 231 -26.58 -25.50 6.17
C GLU A 231 -25.70 -26.71 5.80
N ALA A 232 -24.65 -26.50 5.01
CA ALA A 232 -23.72 -27.57 4.63
C ALA A 232 -22.98 -28.12 5.85
N LYS A 233 -22.47 -27.25 6.73
CA LYS A 233 -21.85 -27.68 7.99
C LYS A 233 -22.80 -28.52 8.84
N ALA A 234 -24.06 -28.09 8.99
CA ALA A 234 -25.05 -28.83 9.75
C ALA A 234 -25.36 -30.21 9.15
N ARG A 235 -25.47 -30.31 7.81
CA ARG A 235 -25.67 -31.59 7.12
C ARG A 235 -24.47 -32.52 7.27
N LEU A 236 -23.26 -32.00 7.12
CA LEU A 236 -22.04 -32.78 7.34
C LEU A 236 -21.95 -33.29 8.78
N ASP A 237 -22.30 -32.46 9.77
CA ASP A 237 -22.31 -32.86 11.19
C ASP A 237 -23.37 -33.95 11.49
N ALA A 238 -24.47 -33.96 10.73
CA ALA A 238 -25.49 -34.99 10.78
C ALA A 238 -25.16 -36.23 9.93
N HIS A 239 -24.00 -36.25 9.26
CA HIS A 239 -23.60 -37.26 8.27
C HIS A 239 -24.62 -37.42 7.12
N GLU A 240 -25.23 -36.32 6.70
CA GLU A 240 -26.15 -36.26 5.57
C GLU A 240 -25.43 -35.81 4.29
N GLU A 241 -25.87 -36.32 3.15
CA GLU A 241 -25.38 -35.90 1.83
C GLU A 241 -25.73 -34.45 1.53
N LEU A 242 -24.77 -33.69 0.98
CA LEU A 242 -24.99 -32.31 0.57
C LEU A 242 -25.90 -32.19 -0.66
N GLY A 243 -25.87 -33.18 -1.56
CA GLY A 243 -26.69 -33.18 -2.79
C GLY A 243 -26.51 -31.89 -3.60
N GLU A 244 -27.61 -31.27 -4.01
CA GLU A 244 -27.59 -30.00 -4.77
C GLU A 244 -26.98 -28.82 -4.01
N LEU A 245 -26.90 -28.87 -2.67
CA LEU A 245 -26.35 -27.78 -1.88
C LEU A 245 -24.87 -27.54 -2.22
N PHE A 246 -24.11 -28.61 -2.48
CA PHE A 246 -22.71 -28.50 -2.88
C PHE A 246 -22.57 -27.80 -4.24
N SER A 247 -23.45 -28.13 -5.21
CA SER A 247 -23.47 -27.44 -6.51
C SER A 247 -23.78 -25.95 -6.37
N ARG A 248 -24.66 -25.57 -5.44
CA ARG A 248 -24.95 -24.15 -5.15
C ARG A 248 -23.77 -23.44 -4.49
N ILE A 249 -23.08 -24.08 -3.54
CA ILE A 249 -21.88 -23.50 -2.90
C ILE A 249 -20.80 -23.21 -3.94
N ARG A 250 -20.66 -24.03 -4.98
CA ARG A 250 -19.72 -23.77 -6.08
C ARG A 250 -20.02 -22.49 -6.88
N GLU A 251 -21.22 -21.93 -6.78
CA GLU A 251 -21.51 -20.60 -7.36
C GLU A 251 -20.67 -19.48 -6.70
N LEU A 252 -20.04 -19.74 -5.55
CA LEU A 252 -19.00 -18.88 -4.96
C LEU A 252 -17.92 -18.48 -5.97
N SER A 253 -17.55 -19.37 -6.89
CA SER A 253 -16.56 -19.07 -7.93
C SER A 253 -16.98 -17.88 -8.80
N VAL A 254 -18.29 -17.70 -9.04
CA VAL A 254 -18.85 -16.56 -9.79
C VAL A 254 -18.76 -15.28 -8.96
N HIS A 255 -19.03 -15.36 -7.65
CA HIS A 255 -18.88 -14.22 -6.74
C HIS A 255 -17.42 -13.73 -6.70
N TYR A 256 -16.47 -14.65 -6.53
CA TYR A 256 -15.04 -14.32 -6.56
C TYR A 256 -14.57 -13.81 -7.90
N ALA A 257 -15.07 -14.35 -9.03
CA ALA A 257 -14.76 -13.80 -10.35
C ALA A 257 -15.23 -12.34 -10.49
N LYS A 258 -16.45 -12.01 -10.04
CA LYS A 258 -16.94 -10.61 -10.06
C LYS A 258 -16.04 -9.68 -9.25
N LYS A 259 -15.62 -10.12 -8.06
CA LYS A 259 -14.73 -9.34 -7.18
C LYS A 259 -13.34 -9.17 -7.79
N GLY A 260 -12.81 -10.25 -8.34
CA GLY A 260 -11.55 -10.34 -9.08
C GLY A 260 -11.50 -9.43 -10.29
N ASP A 261 -12.50 -9.50 -11.15
CA ASP A 261 -12.49 -8.81 -12.44
C ASP A 261 -12.92 -7.34 -12.33
N LEU A 262 -13.84 -7.02 -11.41
CA LEU A 262 -14.47 -5.70 -11.35
C LEU A 262 -13.91 -4.81 -10.24
N LEU A 263 -13.47 -5.38 -9.11
CA LEU A 263 -13.09 -4.61 -7.93
C LEU A 263 -11.57 -4.46 -7.80
N TYR A 264 -10.83 -5.58 -7.83
CA TYR A 264 -9.39 -5.55 -7.57
C TYR A 264 -8.58 -4.72 -8.57
N PRO A 265 -8.85 -4.74 -9.90
CA PRO A 265 -8.12 -3.91 -10.86
C PRO A 265 -8.32 -2.42 -10.59
N LEU A 266 -9.54 -2.01 -10.20
CA LEU A 266 -9.82 -0.63 -9.84
C LEU A 266 -9.08 -0.23 -8.56
N LEU A 267 -9.10 -1.09 -7.53
CA LEU A 267 -8.38 -0.85 -6.28
C LEU A 267 -6.87 -0.71 -6.50
N LYS A 268 -6.31 -1.56 -7.38
CA LYS A 268 -4.90 -1.55 -7.71
C LYS A 268 -4.48 -0.34 -8.54
N VAL A 269 -5.19 -0.07 -9.64
CA VAL A 269 -4.78 0.95 -10.63
C VAL A 269 -5.22 2.36 -10.22
N ASN A 270 -6.46 2.52 -9.73
CA ASN A 270 -7.03 3.84 -9.48
C ASN A 270 -6.84 4.32 -8.04
N TYR A 271 -6.70 3.38 -7.10
CA TYR A 271 -6.62 3.70 -5.67
C TYR A 271 -5.30 3.27 -5.01
N GLU A 272 -4.37 2.66 -5.76
CA GLU A 272 -3.05 2.23 -5.29
C GLU A 272 -3.10 1.25 -4.09
N ILE A 273 -4.22 0.53 -3.92
CA ILE A 273 -4.42 -0.50 -2.88
C ILE A 273 -4.19 -1.88 -3.51
N SER A 274 -2.92 -2.22 -3.74
CA SER A 274 -2.52 -3.50 -4.36
C SER A 274 -2.43 -4.64 -3.34
N GLY A 275 -1.73 -4.44 -2.21
CA GLY A 275 -1.39 -5.52 -1.27
C GLY A 275 -2.58 -6.37 -0.79
N PRO A 276 -3.62 -5.78 -0.19
CA PRO A 276 -4.79 -6.55 0.25
C PRO A 276 -5.53 -7.22 -0.92
N SER A 277 -5.61 -6.57 -2.07
CA SER A 277 -6.30 -7.10 -3.25
C SER A 277 -5.57 -8.32 -3.83
N ASP A 278 -4.23 -8.27 -3.89
CA ASP A 278 -3.40 -9.38 -4.40
C ASP A 278 -3.48 -10.60 -3.46
N VAL A 279 -3.48 -10.40 -2.13
CA VAL A 279 -3.64 -11.49 -1.16
C VAL A 279 -5.04 -12.12 -1.25
N MET A 280 -6.09 -11.30 -1.30
CA MET A 280 -7.45 -11.83 -1.43
C MET A 280 -7.65 -12.56 -2.76
N TRP A 281 -7.04 -12.09 -3.85
CA TRP A 281 -7.06 -12.76 -5.15
C TRP A 281 -6.49 -14.18 -5.03
N THR A 282 -5.30 -14.32 -4.46
CA THR A 282 -4.66 -15.64 -4.29
C THR A 282 -5.53 -16.60 -3.48
N VAL A 283 -6.09 -16.14 -2.35
CA VAL A 283 -6.97 -16.96 -1.51
C VAL A 283 -8.26 -17.35 -2.26
N ASP A 284 -8.85 -16.41 -3.01
CA ASP A 284 -10.05 -16.67 -3.80
C ASP A 284 -9.78 -17.73 -4.89
N ASP A 285 -8.60 -17.71 -5.52
CA ASP A 285 -8.15 -18.72 -6.50
C ASP A 285 -7.90 -20.09 -5.85
N GLU A 286 -7.21 -20.14 -4.71
CA GLU A 286 -6.99 -21.38 -3.96
C GLU A 286 -8.31 -22.07 -3.57
N ILE A 287 -9.28 -21.31 -3.06
CA ILE A 287 -10.61 -21.84 -2.71
C ILE A 287 -11.34 -22.36 -3.95
N ARG A 288 -11.27 -21.64 -5.08
CA ARG A 288 -11.92 -22.06 -6.33
C ARG A 288 -11.33 -23.36 -6.87
N ASP A 289 -10.01 -23.47 -6.89
CA ASP A 289 -9.31 -24.65 -7.37
C ASP A 289 -9.60 -25.85 -6.47
N GLU A 290 -9.58 -25.65 -5.15
CA GLU A 290 -9.87 -26.70 -4.18
C GLU A 290 -11.32 -27.20 -4.31
N LEU A 291 -12.31 -26.30 -4.40
CA LEU A 291 -13.70 -26.67 -4.64
C LEU A 291 -13.89 -27.38 -6.00
N ALA A 292 -13.12 -27.00 -7.02
CA ALA A 292 -13.14 -27.67 -8.32
C ALA A 292 -12.58 -29.09 -8.22
N GLU A 293 -11.47 -29.30 -7.51
CA GLU A 293 -10.89 -30.63 -7.28
C GLU A 293 -11.80 -31.53 -6.44
N ILE A 294 -12.36 -31.00 -5.34
CA ILE A 294 -13.31 -31.74 -4.49
C ILE A 294 -14.53 -32.19 -5.31
N SER A 295 -14.98 -31.37 -6.26
CA SER A 295 -16.14 -31.69 -7.11
C SER A 295 -15.91 -32.80 -8.13
N LYS A 296 -14.66 -33.18 -8.39
CA LYS A 296 -14.32 -34.28 -9.30
C LYS A 296 -14.33 -35.65 -8.61
N ILE A 297 -14.47 -35.67 -7.28
CA ILE A 297 -14.44 -36.90 -6.48
C ILE A 297 -15.87 -37.42 -6.35
N ASP A 298 -16.16 -38.57 -6.97
CA ASP A 298 -17.50 -39.18 -6.93
C ASP A 298 -17.82 -39.88 -5.60
N VAL A 299 -16.81 -40.18 -4.78
CA VAL A 299 -16.95 -40.90 -3.52
C VAL A 299 -16.74 -39.94 -2.35
N HIS A 300 -17.82 -39.60 -1.66
CA HIS A 300 -17.80 -38.73 -0.47
C HIS A 300 -17.46 -39.52 0.80
N ASP A 301 -16.21 -39.98 0.91
CA ASP A 301 -15.73 -40.65 2.12
C ASP A 301 -15.30 -39.66 3.23
N ALA A 302 -14.85 -40.19 4.37
CA ALA A 302 -14.40 -39.35 5.49
C ALA A 302 -13.19 -38.47 5.14
N ALA A 303 -12.38 -38.85 4.14
CA ALA A 303 -11.27 -38.03 3.67
C ALA A 303 -11.77 -36.86 2.83
N TRP A 304 -12.78 -37.09 1.97
CA TRP A 304 -13.49 -36.04 1.25
C TRP A 304 -14.14 -35.03 2.19
N GLU A 305 -14.86 -35.51 3.21
CA GLU A 305 -15.51 -34.62 4.19
C GLU A 305 -14.47 -33.79 4.96
N LYS A 306 -13.36 -34.42 5.40
CA LYS A 306 -12.28 -33.72 6.07
C LYS A 306 -11.66 -32.64 5.19
N ARG A 307 -11.49 -32.91 3.89
CA ARG A 307 -10.96 -31.97 2.90
C ARG A 307 -11.93 -30.81 2.66
N LEU A 308 -13.23 -31.08 2.57
CA LEU A 308 -14.25 -30.05 2.39
C LEU A 308 -14.41 -29.14 3.63
N ARG A 309 -14.13 -29.65 4.83
CA ARG A 309 -14.20 -28.88 6.08
C ARG A 309 -12.96 -28.02 6.36
N ALA A 310 -11.83 -28.37 5.76
CA ALA A 310 -10.57 -27.63 5.90
C ALA A 310 -10.68 -26.27 5.19
#